data_AF-A0A3M2T2Q1-F1
#
_entry.id   AF-A0A3M2T2Q1-F1
#
_cell.length_a   1.000
_cell.length_b   1.000
_cell.length_c   1.000
_cell.angle_alpha   90.00
_cell.angle_beta   90.00
_cell.angle_gamma   90.00
#
_symmetry.space_group_name_H-M   'P 1'
#
loop_
_entity.id
_entity.type
_entity.pdbx_description
1 polymer ?
#
loop_
_entity_poly.entity_id
_entity_poly.type
_entity_poly.pdbx_seq_one_letter_code
_entity_poly.pdbx_strand_id
1 'polypeptide(L)'
;MDAFGDEEFAEVKYKTMNWWQCGILMVAETVSLGILSLPGAVAGIGMAPAVVILIGLGLMATYTGYVIGQFKWKYPQVCNMADAGEVMAGPIGREVLGVAQMLFLVFIMASHILTFSVALNTITEHGTCTIVFGVVGLVVSFICSLPRTLEKMSWLSLVCSAGPLLSKISYGIALPTVSSPAPYTTNSPASQLTAPQIVIAGVINGHVAFKLVYVRIFAGTDRMHKRDWVSVGSWIAIGLVLWIIAWIIAEAIPVFDNLLSLIVALFASWFTYGLSGIFWLYMNWGLYFSSWRKTVLMVLNVLIFGVGAALCGLGLYVSGKAIHDNTGSESFSCAA
;
A
#
# COMPACT_ATOMS: atom_id res chain seq x y z
N MET A 1 2.69 -25.72 6.83
CA MET A 1 2.06 -26.14 5.56
C MET A 1 1.89 -24.90 4.70
N ASP A 2 2.16 -25.03 3.41
CA ASP A 2 2.04 -23.93 2.44
C ASP A 2 0.56 -23.66 2.15
N ALA A 3 0.13 -22.40 2.25
CA ALA A 3 -1.28 -21.99 2.14
C ALA A 3 -1.92 -22.33 0.78
N PHE A 4 -1.12 -22.46 -0.28
CA PHE A 4 -1.60 -22.78 -1.62
C PHE A 4 -1.33 -24.26 -2.01
N GLY A 5 -0.56 -25.00 -1.22
CA GLY A 5 -0.28 -26.41 -1.48
C GLY A 5 0.50 -26.65 -2.79
N ASP A 6 0.36 -27.86 -3.34
CA ASP A 6 0.93 -28.23 -4.63
C ASP A 6 0.00 -27.80 -5.78
N GLU A 7 0.54 -27.05 -6.73
CA GLU A 7 -0.19 -26.43 -7.85
C GLU A 7 0.14 -27.09 -9.21
N GLU A 8 0.84 -28.23 -9.23
CA GLU A 8 1.30 -28.85 -10.48
C GLU A 8 0.14 -29.09 -11.49
N PHE A 9 -1.00 -29.58 -10.98
CA PHE A 9 -2.24 -29.86 -11.74
C PHE A 9 -3.37 -28.85 -11.52
N ALA A 10 -3.10 -27.70 -10.89
CA ALA A 10 -4.12 -26.67 -10.62
C ALA A 10 -4.49 -25.86 -11.88
N GLU A 11 -5.78 -25.55 -12.09
CA GLU A 11 -6.22 -24.69 -13.21
C GLU A 11 -5.81 -23.22 -13.02
N VAL A 12 -5.59 -22.82 -11.77
CA VAL A 12 -5.08 -21.49 -11.38
C VAL A 12 -3.83 -21.70 -10.52
N LYS A 13 -2.68 -21.20 -10.99
CA LYS A 13 -1.41 -21.22 -10.26
C LYS A 13 -1.17 -19.86 -9.62
N TYR A 14 -0.94 -19.82 -8.31
CA TYR A 14 -0.68 -18.59 -7.56
C TYR A 14 0.82 -18.32 -7.39
N LYS A 15 1.68 -19.34 -7.46
CA LYS A 15 3.15 -19.21 -7.30
C LYS A 15 3.89 -18.95 -8.62
N THR A 16 3.51 -17.89 -9.33
CA THR A 16 4.09 -17.59 -10.66
C THR A 16 5.10 -16.44 -10.67
N MET A 17 5.26 -15.73 -9.54
CA MET A 17 6.02 -14.48 -9.48
C MET A 17 7.44 -14.68 -8.94
N ASN A 18 8.43 -14.16 -9.67
CA ASN A 18 9.83 -14.10 -9.25
C ASN A 18 10.10 -12.93 -8.29
N TRP A 19 11.19 -13.02 -7.51
CA TRP A 19 11.53 -12.00 -6.51
C TRP A 19 11.72 -10.59 -7.12
N TRP A 20 12.32 -10.50 -8.31
CA TRP A 20 12.56 -9.22 -8.98
C TRP A 20 11.26 -8.59 -9.52
N GLN A 21 10.31 -9.42 -9.98
CA GLN A 21 8.98 -8.96 -10.38
C GLN A 21 8.24 -8.37 -9.19
N CYS A 22 8.31 -9.05 -8.03
CA CYS A 22 7.77 -8.54 -6.77
C CYS A 22 8.41 -7.19 -6.39
N GLY A 23 9.75 -7.10 -6.46
CA GLY A 23 10.48 -5.87 -6.16
C GLY A 23 10.02 -4.68 -7.00
N ILE A 24 9.83 -4.86 -8.31
CA ILE A 24 9.34 -3.81 -9.20
C ILE A 24 7.91 -3.40 -8.85
N LEU A 25 7.02 -4.35 -8.52
CA LEU A 25 5.66 -4.04 -8.08
C LEU A 25 5.64 -3.20 -6.80
N MET A 26 6.50 -3.51 -5.83
CA MET A 26 6.60 -2.74 -4.57
C MET A 26 7.14 -1.32 -4.82
N VAL A 27 8.10 -1.17 -5.75
CA VAL A 27 8.60 0.16 -6.15
C VAL A 27 7.51 0.95 -6.87
N ALA A 28 6.81 0.32 -7.82
CA ALA A 28 5.69 0.91 -8.55
C ALA A 28 4.61 1.48 -7.61
N GLU A 29 4.26 0.71 -6.59
CA GLU A 29 3.31 1.08 -5.55
C GLU A 29 3.78 2.30 -4.74
N THR A 30 4.99 2.23 -4.16
CA THR A 30 5.52 3.32 -3.33
C THR A 30 5.66 4.63 -4.10
N VAL A 31 6.01 4.54 -5.38
CA VAL A 31 6.20 5.68 -6.29
C VAL A 31 4.86 6.29 -6.72
N SER A 32 3.78 5.51 -6.76
CA SER A 32 2.42 5.96 -7.10
C SER A 32 1.89 6.95 -6.06
N LEU A 33 1.86 6.56 -4.77
CA LEU A 33 1.32 7.38 -3.69
C LEU A 33 2.21 8.60 -3.36
N GLY A 34 3.54 8.45 -3.48
CA GLY A 34 4.46 9.53 -3.13
C GLY A 34 4.49 10.71 -4.11
N ILE A 35 3.96 10.56 -5.34
CA ILE A 35 4.16 11.57 -6.39
C ILE A 35 3.46 12.90 -6.08
N LEU A 36 2.27 12.85 -5.48
CA LEU A 36 1.46 14.04 -5.23
C LEU A 36 1.85 14.74 -3.92
N SER A 37 2.25 13.97 -2.90
CA SER A 37 2.48 14.51 -1.55
C SER A 37 3.93 14.93 -1.28
N LEU A 38 4.92 14.31 -1.93
CA LEU A 38 6.34 14.62 -1.66
C LEU A 38 6.73 16.07 -1.96
N PRO A 39 6.34 16.69 -3.10
CA PRO A 39 6.71 18.08 -3.38
C PRO A 39 6.20 19.05 -2.31
N GLY A 40 4.95 18.89 -1.87
CA GLY A 40 4.36 19.72 -0.82
C GLY A 40 5.07 19.57 0.51
N ALA A 41 5.39 18.34 0.91
CA ALA A 41 6.15 18.07 2.15
C ALA A 41 7.54 18.71 2.12
N VAL A 42 8.27 18.54 1.01
CA VAL A 42 9.62 19.11 0.82
C VAL A 42 9.59 20.64 0.78
N ALA A 43 8.58 21.23 0.14
CA ALA A 43 8.40 22.68 0.13
C ALA A 43 8.14 23.25 1.54
N GLY A 44 7.41 22.51 2.38
CA GLY A 44 7.10 22.93 3.75
C GLY A 44 8.29 22.88 4.72
N ILE A 45 9.13 21.84 4.65
CA ILE A 45 10.25 21.65 5.59
C ILE A 45 11.61 22.11 5.03
N GLY A 46 11.74 22.24 3.70
CA GLY A 46 12.97 22.55 3.00
C GLY A 46 13.76 21.32 2.53
N MET A 47 14.55 21.49 1.48
CA MET A 47 15.29 20.40 0.81
C MET A 47 16.25 19.65 1.73
N ALA A 48 17.11 20.37 2.46
CA ALA A 48 18.14 19.76 3.30
C ALA A 48 17.56 18.85 4.41
N PRO A 49 16.61 19.31 5.27
CA PRO A 49 16.01 18.44 6.28
C PRO A 49 15.16 17.33 5.64
N ALA A 50 14.49 17.58 4.51
CA ALA A 50 13.73 16.53 3.82
C ALA A 50 14.62 15.37 3.38
N VAL A 51 15.80 15.64 2.78
CA VAL A 51 16.74 14.60 2.36
C VAL A 51 17.23 13.78 3.55
N VAL A 52 17.57 14.43 4.66
CA VAL A 52 18.01 13.75 5.89
C VAL A 52 16.92 12.82 6.43
N ILE A 53 15.68 13.29 6.48
CA ILE A 53 14.53 12.50 6.93
C ILE A 53 14.27 11.31 5.99
N LEU A 54 14.29 11.52 4.68
CA LEU A 54 14.07 10.46 3.69
C LEU A 54 15.14 9.36 3.78
N ILE A 55 16.42 9.73 3.94
CA ILE A 55 17.49 8.75 4.15
C ILE A 55 17.28 7.99 5.46
N GLY A 56 16.95 8.70 6.55
CA GLY A 56 16.70 8.08 7.86
C GLY A 56 15.53 7.09 7.84
N LEU A 57 14.40 7.48 7.26
CA LEU A 57 13.23 6.63 7.10
C LEU A 57 13.51 5.46 6.15
N GLY A 58 14.31 5.66 5.09
CA GLY A 58 14.72 4.60 4.17
C GLY A 58 15.61 3.54 4.83
N LEU A 59 16.57 3.96 5.65
CA LEU A 59 17.40 3.04 6.45
C LEU A 59 16.55 2.25 7.45
N MET A 60 15.61 2.93 8.11
CA MET A 60 14.68 2.30 9.06
C MET A 60 13.74 1.31 8.37
N ALA A 61 13.18 1.67 7.22
CA ALA A 61 12.35 0.79 6.39
C ALA A 61 13.14 -0.45 5.92
N THR A 62 14.42 -0.27 5.57
CA THR A 62 15.31 -1.38 5.19
C THR A 62 15.54 -2.33 6.37
N TYR A 63 15.82 -1.79 7.55
CA TYR A 63 16.01 -2.58 8.76
C TYR A 63 14.74 -3.36 9.16
N THR A 64 13.59 -2.71 9.14
CA THR A 64 12.31 -3.34 9.49
C THR A 64 11.93 -4.42 8.48
N GLY A 65 12.13 -4.17 7.18
CA GLY A 65 11.99 -5.19 6.14
C GLY A 65 12.89 -6.40 6.37
N TYR A 66 14.14 -6.19 6.81
CA TYR A 66 15.05 -7.27 7.18
C TYR A 66 14.53 -8.10 8.37
N VAL A 67 13.99 -7.46 9.41
CA VAL A 67 13.40 -8.15 10.58
C VAL A 67 12.17 -8.97 10.20
N ILE A 68 11.28 -8.41 9.36
CA ILE A 68 10.13 -9.15 8.82
C ILE A 68 10.61 -10.37 8.02
N GLY A 69 11.67 -10.23 7.22
CA GLY A 69 12.32 -11.33 6.51
C GLY A 69 12.85 -12.43 7.46
N GLN A 70 13.50 -12.05 8.55
CA GLN A 70 13.93 -12.98 9.59
C GLN A 70 12.75 -13.73 10.23
N PHE A 71 11.64 -13.03 10.50
CA PHE A 71 10.42 -13.64 11.02
C PHE A 71 9.85 -14.68 10.06
N LYS A 72 9.79 -14.36 8.76
CA LYS A 72 9.35 -15.30 7.72
C LYS A 72 10.28 -16.51 7.59
N TRP A 73 11.60 -16.34 7.71
CA TRP A 73 12.53 -17.48 7.70
C TRP A 73 12.38 -18.38 8.93
N LYS A 74 12.07 -17.81 10.10
CA LYS A 74 11.83 -18.58 11.33
C LYS A 74 10.46 -19.28 11.32
N TYR A 75 9.45 -18.65 10.72
CA TYR A 75 8.09 -19.16 10.61
C TYR A 75 7.64 -19.24 9.13
N PRO A 76 8.08 -20.25 8.37
CA PRO A 76 7.78 -20.36 6.94
C PRO A 76 6.29 -20.44 6.61
N GLN A 77 5.46 -20.88 7.55
CA GLN A 77 4.00 -20.95 7.41
C GLN A 77 3.30 -19.58 7.34
N VAL A 78 3.97 -18.50 7.76
CA VAL A 78 3.36 -17.16 7.81
C VAL A 78 3.30 -16.58 6.40
N CYS A 79 2.13 -16.52 5.78
CA CYS A 79 1.96 -16.00 4.42
C CYS A 79 1.35 -14.60 4.39
N ASN A 80 0.71 -14.18 5.47
CA ASN A 80 0.11 -12.85 5.64
C ASN A 80 0.25 -12.38 7.11
N MET A 81 -0.20 -11.16 7.41
CA MET A 81 -0.06 -10.61 8.77
C MET A 81 -1.03 -11.24 9.76
N ALA A 82 -2.16 -11.82 9.31
CA ALA A 82 -3.03 -12.60 10.19
C ALA A 82 -2.30 -13.85 10.71
N ASP A 83 -1.59 -14.58 9.85
CA ASP A 83 -0.80 -15.74 10.26
C ASP A 83 0.33 -15.33 11.23
N ALA A 84 0.96 -14.16 11.00
CA ALA A 84 1.95 -13.62 11.93
C ALA A 84 1.33 -13.32 13.30
N GLY A 85 0.12 -12.76 13.31
CA GLY A 85 -0.66 -12.51 14.52
C GLY A 85 -1.03 -13.80 15.25
N GLU A 86 -1.37 -14.85 14.50
CA GLU A 86 -1.65 -16.18 15.06
C GLU A 86 -0.44 -16.76 15.78
N VAL A 87 0.75 -16.66 15.18
CA VAL A 87 2.00 -17.13 15.81
C VAL A 87 2.30 -16.36 17.11
N MET A 88 2.07 -15.05 17.13
CA MET A 88 2.43 -14.22 18.29
C MET A 88 1.42 -14.29 19.45
N ALA A 89 0.13 -14.21 19.14
CA ALA A 89 -0.94 -14.01 20.13
C ALA A 89 -2.15 -14.93 19.91
N GLY A 90 -1.97 -16.02 19.15
CA GLY A 90 -3.02 -17.01 18.92
C GLY A 90 -4.22 -16.46 18.13
N PRO A 91 -5.42 -17.01 18.34
CA PRO A 91 -6.61 -16.67 17.54
C PRO A 91 -6.97 -15.18 17.57
N ILE A 92 -6.76 -14.51 18.71
CA ILE A 92 -7.04 -13.07 18.84
C ILE A 92 -6.08 -12.27 17.97
N GLY A 93 -4.79 -12.59 18.00
CA GLY A 93 -3.78 -11.93 17.16
C GLY A 93 -4.07 -12.11 15.67
N ARG A 94 -4.55 -13.30 15.26
CA ARG A 94 -4.96 -13.59 13.89
C ARG A 94 -6.06 -12.67 13.40
N GLU A 95 -7.10 -12.46 14.20
CA GLU A 95 -8.22 -11.60 13.82
C GLU A 95 -7.83 -10.12 13.83
N VAL A 96 -7.11 -9.66 14.87
CA VAL A 96 -6.69 -8.26 14.97
C VAL A 96 -5.78 -7.86 13.81
N LEU A 97 -4.71 -8.61 13.54
CA LEU A 97 -3.80 -8.27 12.44
C LEU A 97 -4.41 -8.53 11.07
N GLY A 98 -5.29 -9.52 10.94
CA GLY A 98 -6.03 -9.77 9.71
C GLY A 98 -6.99 -8.63 9.34
N VAL A 99 -7.80 -8.17 10.30
CA VAL A 99 -8.69 -7.03 10.11
C VAL A 99 -7.90 -5.75 9.86
N ALA A 100 -6.84 -5.50 10.63
CA ALA A 100 -5.99 -4.33 10.42
C ALA A 100 -5.33 -4.33 9.04
N GLN A 101 -4.82 -5.47 8.56
CA GLN A 101 -4.24 -5.60 7.22
C GLN A 101 -5.30 -5.38 6.14
N MET A 102 -6.51 -5.93 6.34
CA MET A 102 -7.62 -5.78 5.40
C MET A 102 -8.05 -4.30 5.29
N LEU A 103 -8.23 -3.62 6.43
CA LEU A 103 -8.54 -2.20 6.46
C LEU A 103 -7.45 -1.38 5.77
N PHE A 104 -6.18 -1.65 6.08
CA PHE A 104 -5.06 -0.95 5.44
C PHE A 104 -5.12 -1.04 3.91
N LEU A 105 -5.37 -2.24 3.37
CA LEU A 105 -5.49 -2.44 1.93
C LEU A 105 -6.70 -1.72 1.33
N VAL A 106 -7.86 -1.74 1.98
CA VAL A 106 -9.06 -1.03 1.49
C VAL A 106 -8.83 0.48 1.46
N PHE A 107 -8.20 1.04 2.48
CA PHE A 107 -7.87 2.46 2.47
C PHE A 107 -6.82 2.81 1.41
N ILE A 108 -5.83 1.95 1.15
CA ILE A 108 -4.90 2.15 0.03
C ILE A 108 -5.65 2.11 -1.31
N MET A 109 -6.59 1.18 -1.49
CA MET A 109 -7.43 1.13 -2.69
C MET A 109 -8.22 2.44 -2.86
N ALA A 110 -8.80 2.98 -1.77
CA ALA A 110 -9.49 4.26 -1.77
C ALA A 110 -8.56 5.42 -2.17
N SER A 111 -7.35 5.45 -1.60
CA SER A 111 -6.32 6.45 -1.94
C SER A 111 -5.95 6.42 -3.43
N HIS A 112 -5.90 5.23 -4.05
CA HIS A 112 -5.65 5.12 -5.49
C HIS A 112 -6.80 5.64 -6.35
N ILE A 113 -8.06 5.38 -5.97
CA ILE A 113 -9.23 5.97 -6.65
C ILE A 113 -9.20 7.50 -6.56
N LEU A 114 -8.90 8.03 -5.37
CA LEU A 114 -8.82 9.47 -5.16
C LEU A 114 -7.68 10.10 -5.97
N THR A 115 -6.48 9.52 -5.91
CA THR A 115 -5.31 9.93 -6.71
C THR A 115 -5.64 9.93 -8.20
N PHE A 116 -6.32 8.89 -8.69
CA PHE A 116 -6.73 8.78 -10.09
C PHE A 116 -7.70 9.90 -10.48
N SER A 117 -8.66 10.22 -9.62
CA SER A 117 -9.65 11.29 -9.85
C SER A 117 -8.98 12.66 -9.90
N VAL A 118 -8.06 12.95 -8.98
CA VAL A 118 -7.23 14.18 -8.99
C VAL A 118 -6.38 14.26 -10.26
N ALA A 119 -5.77 13.15 -10.68
CA ALA A 119 -4.99 13.11 -11.92
C ALA A 119 -5.85 13.40 -13.15
N LEU A 120 -7.05 12.82 -13.25
CA LEU A 120 -7.97 13.09 -14.36
C LEU A 120 -8.52 14.51 -14.35
N ASN A 121 -8.87 15.06 -13.18
CA ASN A 121 -9.23 16.47 -13.05
C ASN A 121 -8.15 17.39 -13.60
N THR A 122 -6.89 17.08 -13.32
CA THR A 122 -5.73 17.86 -13.79
C THR A 122 -5.51 17.71 -15.30
N ILE A 123 -5.65 16.50 -15.84
CA ILE A 123 -5.42 16.22 -17.28
C ILE A 123 -6.56 16.79 -18.14
N THR A 124 -7.79 16.74 -17.65
CA THR A 124 -9.00 17.15 -18.41
C THR A 124 -9.41 18.59 -18.14
N GLU A 125 -8.67 19.33 -17.32
CA GLU A 125 -9.02 20.68 -16.87
C GLU A 125 -10.46 20.75 -16.30
N HIS A 126 -10.78 19.81 -15.39
CA HIS A 126 -12.11 19.64 -14.80
C HIS A 126 -13.24 19.43 -15.84
N GLY A 127 -13.01 18.55 -16.82
CA GLY A 127 -13.96 18.30 -17.90
C GLY A 127 -15.31 17.69 -17.48
N THR A 128 -15.43 17.14 -16.27
CA THR A 128 -16.69 16.68 -15.66
C THR A 128 -16.58 16.66 -14.12
N CYS A 129 -17.65 16.32 -13.42
CA CYS A 129 -17.65 16.19 -11.96
C CYS A 129 -16.62 15.16 -11.47
N THR A 130 -15.90 15.48 -10.39
CA THR A 130 -14.88 14.61 -9.78
C THR A 130 -15.42 13.20 -9.46
N ILE A 131 -16.65 13.09 -8.96
CA ILE A 131 -17.29 11.81 -8.65
C ILE A 131 -17.39 10.89 -9.88
N VAL A 132 -17.55 11.45 -11.10
CA VAL A 132 -17.58 10.66 -12.34
C VAL A 132 -16.21 10.04 -12.59
N PHE A 133 -15.12 10.78 -12.36
CA PHE A 133 -13.77 10.23 -12.43
C PHE A 133 -13.53 9.16 -11.35
N GLY A 134 -14.10 9.33 -10.15
CA GLY A 134 -14.10 8.31 -9.11
C GLY A 134 -14.78 7.00 -9.55
N VAL A 135 -15.95 7.09 -10.17
CA VAL A 135 -16.67 5.93 -10.74
C VAL A 135 -15.89 5.29 -11.88
N VAL A 136 -15.25 6.08 -12.75
CA VAL A 136 -14.37 5.54 -13.81
C VAL A 136 -13.19 4.79 -13.19
N GLY A 137 -12.54 5.38 -12.18
CA GLY A 137 -11.43 4.75 -11.46
C GLY A 137 -11.84 3.44 -10.79
N LEU A 138 -13.02 3.41 -10.17
CA LEU A 138 -13.66 2.22 -9.61
C LEU A 138 -13.84 1.12 -10.67
N VAL A 139 -14.50 1.43 -11.79
CA VAL A 139 -14.82 0.44 -12.83
C VAL A 139 -13.55 -0.11 -13.49
N VAL A 140 -12.61 0.77 -13.85
CA VAL A 140 -11.35 0.38 -14.48
C VAL A 140 -10.54 -0.49 -13.53
N SER A 141 -10.38 -0.08 -12.28
CA SER A 141 -9.60 -0.84 -11.30
C SER A 141 -10.26 -2.19 -10.98
N PHE A 142 -11.60 -2.24 -10.85
CA PHE A 142 -12.32 -3.50 -10.67
C PHE A 142 -12.09 -4.48 -11.82
N ILE A 143 -12.24 -4.04 -13.07
CA ILE A 143 -12.03 -4.90 -14.26
C ILE A 143 -10.58 -5.40 -14.30
N CYS A 144 -9.62 -4.51 -14.05
CA CYS A 144 -8.21 -4.88 -13.98
C CYS A 144 -7.86 -5.80 -12.80
N SER A 145 -8.70 -5.85 -11.75
CA SER A 145 -8.55 -6.78 -10.61
C SER A 145 -9.15 -8.18 -10.85
N LEU A 146 -9.87 -8.42 -11.95
CA LEU A 146 -10.48 -9.72 -12.22
C LEU A 146 -9.48 -10.84 -12.56
N PRO A 147 -8.38 -10.60 -13.31
CA PRO A 147 -7.41 -11.64 -13.62
C PRO A 147 -6.68 -12.13 -12.36
N ARG A 148 -6.99 -13.34 -11.88
CA ARG A 148 -6.43 -13.89 -10.62
C ARG A 148 -4.89 -14.00 -10.53
N THR A 149 -4.18 -13.93 -11.66
CA THR A 149 -2.72 -14.09 -11.73
C THR A 149 -2.01 -12.74 -11.84
N LEU A 150 -0.98 -12.54 -11.01
CA LEU A 150 -0.22 -11.28 -10.94
C LEU A 150 0.92 -11.18 -11.97
N GLU A 151 1.26 -12.27 -12.66
CA GLU A 151 2.40 -12.29 -13.58
C GLU A 151 2.24 -11.29 -14.73
N LYS A 152 1.08 -11.29 -15.41
CA LYS A 152 0.78 -10.35 -16.49
C LYS A 152 0.69 -8.91 -15.99
N MET A 153 0.18 -8.72 -14.77
CA MET A 153 0.14 -7.43 -14.08
C MET A 153 1.53 -6.89 -13.78
N SER A 154 2.50 -7.76 -13.43
CA SER A 154 3.89 -7.36 -13.17
C SER A 154 4.59 -6.78 -14.40
N TRP A 155 4.34 -7.36 -15.57
CA TRP A 155 4.87 -6.84 -16.83
C TRP A 155 4.22 -5.51 -17.21
N LEU A 156 2.89 -5.40 -17.03
CA LEU A 156 2.17 -4.15 -17.27
C LEU A 156 2.66 -3.03 -16.33
N SER A 157 2.88 -3.35 -15.06
CA SER A 157 3.47 -2.42 -14.09
C SER A 157 4.86 -1.98 -14.53
N LEU A 158 5.71 -2.88 -15.02
CA LEU A 158 7.05 -2.51 -15.48
C LEU A 158 7.00 -1.47 -16.60
N VAL A 159 6.10 -1.66 -17.58
CA VAL A 159 5.92 -0.72 -18.69
C VAL A 159 5.38 0.63 -18.21
N CYS A 160 4.34 0.63 -17.36
CA CYS A 160 3.72 1.86 -16.88
C CYS A 160 4.57 2.61 -15.85
N SER A 161 5.40 1.91 -15.07
CA SER A 161 6.27 2.51 -14.06
C SER A 161 7.56 3.08 -14.65
N ALA A 162 8.08 2.52 -15.73
CA ALA A 162 9.38 2.91 -16.29
C ALA A 162 9.43 4.40 -16.66
N GLY A 163 8.43 4.93 -17.36
CA GLY A 163 8.38 6.34 -17.78
C GLY A 163 8.35 7.33 -16.61
N PRO A 164 7.34 7.26 -15.72
CA PRO A 164 7.28 8.11 -14.53
C PRO A 164 8.49 7.95 -13.61
N LEU A 165 9.03 6.74 -13.44
CA LEU A 165 10.22 6.51 -12.61
C LEU A 165 11.47 7.18 -13.20
N LEU A 166 11.69 7.06 -14.51
CA LEU A 166 12.82 7.72 -15.19
C LEU A 166 12.69 9.25 -15.16
N SER A 167 11.48 9.76 -15.36
CA SER A 167 11.19 11.18 -15.21
C SER A 167 11.52 11.66 -13.79
N LYS A 168 11.13 10.91 -12.76
CA LYS A 168 11.41 11.23 -11.34
C LYS A 168 12.90 11.17 -11.00
N ILE A 169 13.63 10.16 -11.48
CA ILE A 169 15.09 10.07 -11.29
C ILE A 169 15.76 11.28 -11.95
N SER A 170 15.33 11.66 -13.14
CA SER A 170 15.82 12.86 -13.83
C SER A 170 15.53 14.14 -13.05
N TYR A 171 14.32 14.31 -12.50
CA TYR A 171 13.97 15.46 -11.66
C TYR A 171 14.71 15.45 -10.31
N GLY A 172 14.86 14.30 -9.67
CA GLY A 172 15.60 14.13 -8.42
C GLY A 172 17.08 14.47 -8.57
N ILE A 173 17.67 14.23 -9.75
CA ILE A 173 19.03 14.66 -10.09
C ILE A 173 19.09 16.16 -10.42
N ALA A 174 18.01 16.75 -10.95
CA ALA A 174 17.89 18.18 -11.26
C ALA A 174 17.55 19.09 -10.06
N LEU A 175 17.35 18.53 -8.87
CA LEU A 175 17.05 19.26 -7.63
C LEU A 175 18.05 20.39 -7.25
N PRO A 176 19.33 20.42 -7.70
CA PRO A 176 20.18 21.59 -7.46
C PRO A 176 19.87 22.81 -8.35
N THR A 177 19.06 22.70 -9.40
CA THR A 177 19.01 23.73 -10.47
C THR A 177 17.62 24.28 -10.83
N VAL A 178 16.52 23.75 -10.29
CA VAL A 178 15.16 24.23 -10.64
C VAL A 178 14.43 24.86 -9.45
N SER A 179 14.23 26.18 -9.51
CA SER A 179 13.50 27.01 -8.55
C SER A 179 11.99 27.08 -8.83
N SER A 180 11.44 26.10 -9.54
CA SER A 180 10.00 26.02 -9.81
C SER A 180 9.54 24.57 -9.75
N PRO A 181 8.40 24.26 -9.09
CA PRO A 181 7.73 22.99 -9.31
C PRO A 181 7.46 22.91 -10.81
N ALA A 182 8.08 21.96 -11.50
CA ALA A 182 7.82 21.79 -12.92
C ALA A 182 6.31 21.62 -13.07
N PRO A 183 5.63 22.45 -13.90
CA PRO A 183 4.26 22.17 -14.24
C PRO A 183 4.25 20.74 -14.77
N TYR A 184 3.37 19.93 -14.23
CA TYR A 184 3.04 18.65 -14.79
C TYR A 184 2.55 18.92 -16.21
N THR A 185 3.48 18.96 -17.18
CA THR A 185 3.14 19.36 -18.54
C THR A 185 2.24 18.27 -19.08
N THR A 186 0.98 18.65 -19.34
CA THR A 186 -0.10 17.80 -19.83
C THR A 186 0.29 17.03 -21.11
N ASN A 187 1.36 17.47 -21.78
CA ASN A 187 1.81 16.95 -23.07
C ASN A 187 3.09 16.07 -23.03
N SER A 188 3.67 15.78 -21.86
CA SER A 188 4.82 14.88 -21.79
C SER A 188 4.40 13.40 -21.83
N PRO A 189 5.18 12.48 -22.44
CA PRO A 189 4.86 11.05 -22.41
C PRO A 189 4.77 10.47 -20.99
N ALA A 190 5.47 11.09 -20.02
CA ALA A 190 5.47 10.69 -18.63
C ALA A 190 4.18 11.05 -17.88
N SER A 191 3.51 12.16 -18.25
CA SER A 191 2.22 12.54 -17.65
C SER A 191 1.10 11.60 -18.10
N GLN A 192 1.11 11.15 -19.35
CA GLN A 192 0.12 10.21 -19.90
C GLN A 192 0.16 8.82 -19.23
N LEU A 193 1.32 8.38 -18.73
CA LEU A 193 1.48 7.06 -18.10
C LEU A 193 1.13 7.04 -16.60
N THR A 194 0.85 8.19 -15.99
CA THR A 194 0.62 8.25 -14.54
C THR A 194 -0.75 7.73 -14.13
N ALA A 195 -1.82 8.04 -14.87
CA ALA A 195 -3.14 7.50 -14.57
C ALA A 195 -3.19 5.95 -14.67
N PRO A 196 -2.63 5.31 -15.73
CA PRO A 196 -2.46 3.86 -15.77
C PRO A 196 -1.62 3.31 -14.62
N GLN A 197 -0.52 3.98 -14.24
CA GLN A 197 0.33 3.57 -13.12
C GLN A 197 -0.43 3.56 -11.78
N ILE A 198 -1.24 4.59 -11.52
CA ILE A 198 -2.07 4.69 -10.31
C ILE A 198 -3.08 3.55 -10.26
N VAL A 199 -3.75 3.25 -11.38
CA VAL A 199 -4.68 2.11 -11.46
C VAL A 199 -3.95 0.80 -11.15
N ILE A 200 -2.79 0.55 -11.77
CA ILE A 200 -2.05 -0.70 -11.55
C ILE A 200 -1.63 -0.87 -10.09
N ALA A 201 -1.13 0.20 -9.46
CA ALA A 201 -0.80 0.25 -8.04
C ALA A 201 -2.01 -0.11 -7.14
N GLY A 202 -3.16 0.54 -7.38
CA GLY A 202 -4.41 0.21 -6.68
C GLY A 202 -4.88 -1.24 -6.91
N VAL A 203 -4.75 -1.75 -8.14
CA VAL A 203 -5.13 -3.12 -8.51
C VAL A 203 -4.26 -4.16 -7.81
N ILE A 204 -2.97 -3.88 -7.56
CA ILE A 204 -2.10 -4.80 -6.81
C ILE A 204 -2.63 -4.97 -5.38
N ASN A 205 -2.95 -3.87 -4.70
CA ASN A 205 -3.54 -3.91 -3.36
C ASN A 205 -4.91 -4.59 -3.35
N GLY A 206 -5.74 -4.31 -4.36
CA GLY A 206 -7.02 -4.99 -4.59
C GLY A 206 -6.83 -6.51 -4.68
N HIS A 207 -5.89 -6.99 -5.49
CA HIS A 207 -5.63 -8.43 -5.58
C HIS A 207 -5.19 -9.05 -4.26
N VAL A 208 -4.33 -8.37 -3.49
CA VAL A 208 -3.92 -8.86 -2.17
C VAL A 208 -5.13 -8.96 -1.26
N ALA A 209 -5.96 -7.92 -1.20
CA ALA A 209 -7.21 -7.88 -0.43
C ALA A 209 -8.18 -9.00 -0.84
N PHE A 210 -8.38 -9.22 -2.14
CA PHE A 210 -9.26 -10.26 -2.64
C PHE A 210 -8.76 -11.64 -2.21
N LYS A 211 -7.45 -11.91 -2.37
CA LYS A 211 -6.85 -13.18 -1.94
C LYS A 211 -7.00 -13.40 -0.44
N LEU A 212 -6.83 -12.38 0.39
CA LEU A 212 -6.99 -12.53 1.84
C LEU A 212 -8.40 -12.97 2.22
N VAL A 213 -9.43 -12.34 1.63
CA VAL A 213 -10.83 -12.72 1.86
C VAL A 213 -11.13 -14.09 1.26
N TYR A 214 -10.69 -14.33 0.03
CA TYR A 214 -10.95 -15.56 -0.71
C TYR A 214 -10.32 -16.78 -0.04
N VAL A 215 -9.06 -16.67 0.42
CA VAL A 215 -8.38 -17.72 1.20
C VAL A 215 -9.11 -17.93 2.53
N ARG A 216 -9.56 -16.89 3.24
CA ARG A 216 -10.32 -17.08 4.48
C ARG A 216 -11.63 -17.85 4.29
N ILE A 217 -12.32 -17.65 3.17
CA ILE A 217 -13.59 -18.32 2.87
C ILE A 217 -13.38 -19.75 2.36
N PHE A 218 -12.39 -19.97 1.49
CA PHE A 218 -12.22 -21.22 0.75
C PHE A 218 -11.00 -22.06 1.15
N ALA A 219 -10.23 -21.65 2.17
CA ALA A 219 -9.12 -22.44 2.69
C ALA A 219 -9.58 -23.85 3.07
N GLY A 220 -8.80 -24.85 2.66
CA GLY A 220 -9.13 -26.27 2.87
C GLY A 220 -10.13 -26.86 1.86
N THR A 221 -10.61 -26.07 0.90
CA THR A 221 -11.45 -26.56 -0.21
C THR A 221 -10.68 -26.65 -1.53
N ASP A 222 -11.17 -27.46 -2.47
CA ASP A 222 -10.57 -27.61 -3.81
C ASP A 222 -10.86 -26.42 -4.75
N ARG A 223 -11.79 -25.55 -4.38
CA ARG A 223 -12.30 -24.46 -5.23
C ARG A 223 -11.31 -23.32 -5.44
N MET A 224 -10.26 -23.24 -4.62
CA MET A 224 -9.22 -22.24 -4.80
C MET A 224 -8.48 -22.38 -6.12
N HIS A 225 -8.43 -23.60 -6.66
CA HIS A 225 -7.66 -23.95 -7.85
C HIS A 225 -8.55 -24.25 -9.07
N LYS A 226 -9.87 -24.12 -8.95
CA LYS A 226 -10.86 -24.40 -10.01
C LYS A 226 -11.48 -23.13 -10.59
N ARG A 227 -11.96 -23.22 -11.83
CA ARG A 227 -12.67 -22.15 -12.56
C ARG A 227 -14.16 -22.47 -12.75
N ASP A 228 -14.81 -22.96 -11.69
CA ASP A 228 -16.27 -23.16 -11.68
C ASP A 228 -17.03 -21.84 -11.42
N TRP A 229 -18.34 -21.84 -11.70
CA TRP A 229 -19.19 -20.66 -11.55
C TRP A 229 -19.19 -20.09 -10.13
N VAL A 230 -19.05 -20.93 -9.09
CA VAL A 230 -19.01 -20.45 -7.70
C VAL A 230 -17.66 -19.80 -7.39
N SER A 231 -16.57 -20.41 -7.83
CA SER A 231 -15.23 -19.82 -7.71
C SER A 231 -15.19 -18.47 -8.43
N VAL A 232 -15.56 -18.42 -9.71
CA VAL A 232 -15.51 -17.19 -10.51
C VAL A 232 -16.47 -16.13 -9.96
N GLY A 233 -17.71 -16.51 -9.68
CA GLY A 233 -18.72 -15.60 -9.13
C GLY A 233 -18.34 -15.03 -7.76
N SER A 234 -17.80 -15.86 -6.85
CA SER A 234 -17.36 -15.36 -5.53
C SER A 234 -16.15 -14.44 -5.63
N TRP A 235 -15.20 -14.71 -6.53
CA TRP A 235 -14.07 -13.80 -6.80
C TRP A 235 -14.55 -12.44 -7.30
N ILE A 236 -15.46 -12.42 -8.28
CA ILE A 236 -16.05 -11.19 -8.84
C ILE A 236 -16.82 -10.44 -7.74
N ALA A 237 -17.63 -11.14 -6.95
CA ALA A 237 -18.43 -10.54 -5.89
C ALA A 237 -17.58 -9.91 -4.78
N ILE A 238 -16.56 -10.64 -4.29
CA ILE A 238 -15.60 -10.11 -3.30
C ILE A 238 -14.94 -8.85 -3.86
N GLY A 239 -14.50 -8.92 -5.11
CA GLY A 239 -13.81 -7.79 -5.72
C GLY A 239 -14.68 -6.55 -5.87
N LEU A 240 -15.93 -6.75 -6.31
CA LEU A 240 -16.90 -5.67 -6.48
C LEU A 240 -17.20 -4.99 -5.15
N VAL A 241 -17.46 -5.79 -4.10
CA VAL A 241 -17.75 -5.26 -2.75
C VAL A 241 -16.58 -4.44 -2.22
N LEU A 242 -15.36 -4.97 -2.29
CA LEU A 242 -14.17 -4.29 -1.77
C LEU A 242 -13.88 -2.98 -2.52
N TRP A 243 -14.03 -2.98 -3.85
CA TRP A 243 -13.84 -1.77 -4.64
C TRP A 243 -14.93 -0.72 -4.42
N ILE A 244 -16.20 -1.13 -4.25
CA ILE A 244 -17.29 -0.21 -3.89
C ILE A 244 -17.01 0.44 -2.53
N ILE A 245 -16.59 -0.34 -1.53
CA ILE A 245 -16.22 0.21 -0.21
C ILE A 245 -15.05 1.20 -0.35
N ALA A 246 -14.02 0.85 -1.13
CA ALA A 246 -12.89 1.74 -1.39
C ALA A 246 -13.32 3.06 -2.06
N TRP A 247 -14.21 2.98 -3.06
CA TRP A 247 -14.76 4.18 -3.71
C TRP A 247 -15.56 5.06 -2.74
N ILE A 248 -16.43 4.46 -1.90
CA ILE A 248 -17.17 5.19 -0.87
C ILE A 248 -16.22 5.94 0.08
N ILE A 249 -15.13 5.30 0.51
CA ILE A 249 -14.13 5.94 1.38
C ILE A 249 -13.42 7.09 0.66
N ALA A 250 -13.09 6.91 -0.62
CA ALA A 250 -12.44 7.93 -1.44
C ALA A 250 -13.30 9.19 -1.58
N GLU A 251 -14.61 9.03 -1.79
CA GLU A 251 -15.56 10.15 -1.91
C GLU A 251 -15.97 10.75 -0.55
N ALA A 252 -15.85 9.98 0.54
CA ALA A 252 -16.14 10.45 1.89
C ALA A 252 -15.04 11.41 2.40
N ILE A 253 -13.77 11.14 2.08
CA ILE A 253 -12.62 11.99 2.42
C ILE A 253 -11.95 12.44 1.11
N PRO A 254 -12.54 13.38 0.35
CA PRO A 254 -12.09 13.76 -0.98
C PRO A 254 -10.79 14.59 -0.99
N VAL A 255 -10.10 14.71 0.15
CA VAL A 255 -8.81 15.39 0.27
C VAL A 255 -7.70 14.34 0.38
N PHE A 256 -6.91 14.21 -0.68
CA PHE A 256 -5.87 13.18 -0.80
C PHE A 256 -4.88 13.18 0.37
N ASP A 257 -4.38 14.35 0.78
CA ASP A 257 -3.41 14.46 1.86
C ASP A 257 -3.99 14.05 3.22
N ASN A 258 -5.27 14.36 3.47
CA ASN A 258 -5.95 13.96 4.69
C ASN A 258 -6.12 12.43 4.73
N LEU A 259 -6.56 11.83 3.62
CA LEU A 259 -6.72 10.38 3.50
C LEU A 259 -5.36 9.67 3.64
N LEU A 260 -4.34 10.13 2.92
CA LEU A 260 -2.99 9.54 2.97
C LEU A 260 -2.37 9.67 4.36
N SER A 261 -2.47 10.84 5.00
CA SER A 261 -1.98 11.06 6.36
C SER A 261 -2.64 10.11 7.36
N LEU A 262 -3.96 9.94 7.26
CA LEU A 262 -4.73 9.02 8.10
C LEU A 262 -4.26 7.57 7.91
N ILE A 263 -4.04 7.13 6.66
CA ILE A 263 -3.55 5.79 6.32
C ILE A 263 -2.17 5.55 6.92
N VAL A 264 -1.26 6.49 6.73
CA VAL A 264 0.12 6.38 7.20
C VAL A 264 0.16 6.35 8.73
N ALA A 265 -0.66 7.17 9.39
CA ALA A 265 -0.76 7.22 10.83
C ALA A 265 -1.34 5.93 11.42
N LEU A 266 -2.48 5.45 10.92
CA LEU A 266 -3.18 4.30 11.49
C LEU A 266 -2.52 2.96 11.17
N PHE A 267 -2.00 2.81 9.96
CA PHE A 267 -1.60 1.50 9.45
C PHE A 267 -0.13 1.43 9.11
N ALA A 268 0.39 2.35 8.27
CA ALA A 268 1.77 2.23 7.81
C ALA A 268 2.77 2.33 8.98
N SER A 269 2.50 3.18 9.98
CA SER A 269 3.31 3.32 11.19
C SER A 269 3.47 1.98 11.95
N TRP A 270 2.39 1.21 12.07
CA TRP A 270 2.37 -0.08 12.75
C TRP A 270 2.89 -1.20 11.87
N PHE A 271 2.43 -1.32 10.63
CA PHE A 271 2.85 -2.40 9.73
C PHE A 271 4.30 -2.29 9.28
N THR A 272 4.85 -1.08 9.20
CA THR A 272 6.25 -0.85 8.82
C THR A 272 7.15 -0.86 10.05
N TYR A 273 6.80 -0.11 11.10
CA TYR A 273 7.70 0.11 12.24
C TYR A 273 7.28 -0.66 13.49
N GLY A 274 6.06 -0.44 13.98
CA GLY A 274 5.58 -0.99 15.25
C GLY A 274 5.68 -2.53 15.34
N LEU A 275 5.06 -3.22 14.39
CA LEU A 275 5.02 -4.69 14.33
C LEU A 275 6.40 -5.29 14.06
N SER A 276 7.23 -4.65 13.25
CA SER A 276 8.60 -5.11 13.04
C SER A 276 9.39 -5.12 14.35
N GLY A 277 9.28 -4.06 15.16
CA GLY A 277 9.90 -4.02 16.49
C GLY A 277 9.40 -5.17 17.38
N ILE A 278 8.09 -5.43 17.37
CA ILE A 278 7.48 -6.55 18.10
C ILE A 278 7.99 -7.91 17.61
N PHE A 279 8.09 -8.13 16.29
CA PHE A 279 8.58 -9.38 15.72
C PHE A 279 9.99 -9.71 16.22
N TRP A 280 10.88 -8.71 16.25
CA TRP A 280 12.23 -8.92 16.76
C TRP A 280 12.23 -9.28 18.24
N LEU A 281 11.45 -8.55 19.06
CA LEU A 281 11.33 -8.80 20.49
C LEU A 281 10.75 -10.20 20.78
N TYR A 282 9.72 -10.59 20.05
CA TYR A 282 9.11 -11.92 20.15
C TYR A 282 10.11 -13.03 19.79
N MET A 283 10.82 -12.90 18.67
CA MET A 283 11.79 -13.92 18.23
C MET A 283 12.95 -14.13 19.20
N ASN A 284 13.30 -13.10 19.99
CA ASN A 284 14.43 -13.09 20.92
C ASN A 284 13.99 -13.12 22.39
N TRP A 285 12.74 -13.51 22.66
CA TRP A 285 12.20 -13.60 24.01
C TRP A 285 13.10 -14.46 24.91
N GLY A 286 13.47 -13.91 26.08
CA GLY A 286 14.36 -14.56 27.05
C GLY A 286 15.87 -14.45 26.75
N LEU A 287 16.27 -13.89 25.60
CA LEU A 287 17.68 -13.77 25.18
C LEU A 287 18.18 -12.31 25.10
N TYR A 288 17.38 -11.34 25.54
CA TYR A 288 17.67 -9.92 25.37
C TYR A 288 19.02 -9.50 25.93
N PHE A 289 19.38 -10.00 27.13
CA PHE A 289 20.60 -9.63 27.84
C PHE A 289 21.72 -10.66 27.68
N SER A 290 21.58 -11.62 26.76
CA SER A 290 22.57 -12.68 26.56
C SER A 290 23.90 -12.15 25.99
N SER A 291 23.88 -11.05 25.24
CA SER A 291 25.08 -10.40 24.73
C SER A 291 24.86 -8.90 24.55
N TRP A 292 25.92 -8.11 24.61
CA TRP A 292 25.87 -6.67 24.34
C TRP A 292 25.17 -6.34 23.02
N ARG A 293 25.43 -7.12 21.96
CA ARG A 293 24.77 -6.95 20.64
C ARG A 293 23.25 -7.14 20.73
N LYS A 294 22.78 -8.15 21.47
CA LYS A 294 21.34 -8.40 21.66
C LYS A 294 20.69 -7.32 22.51
N THR A 295 21.38 -6.80 23.53
CA THR A 295 20.90 -5.67 24.33
C THR A 295 20.74 -4.42 23.46
N VAL A 296 21.73 -4.07 22.64
CA VAL A 296 21.64 -2.93 21.71
C VAL A 296 20.49 -3.09 20.71
N LEU A 297 20.35 -4.28 20.13
CA LEU A 297 19.25 -4.56 19.20
C LEU A 297 17.87 -4.53 19.88
N MET A 298 17.78 -4.94 21.15
CA MET A 298 16.56 -4.83 21.94
C MET A 298 16.18 -3.36 22.13
N VAL A 299 17.13 -2.51 22.54
CA VAL A 299 16.90 -1.06 22.65
C VAL A 299 16.47 -0.46 21.32
N LEU A 300 17.14 -0.82 20.22
CA LEU A 300 16.79 -0.34 18.88
C LEU A 300 15.35 -0.71 18.49
N ASN A 301 14.92 -1.96 18.72
CA ASN A 301 13.56 -2.39 18.38
C ASN A 301 12.49 -1.76 19.28
N VAL A 302 12.80 -1.52 20.56
CA VAL A 302 11.93 -0.76 21.46
C VAL A 302 11.80 0.69 20.98
N LEU A 303 12.88 1.32 20.52
CA LEU A 303 12.83 2.66 19.94
C LEU A 303 12.02 2.69 18.64
N ILE A 304 12.18 1.71 17.75
CA ILE A 304 11.39 1.61 16.52
C ILE A 304 9.90 1.44 16.83
N PHE A 305 9.56 0.63 17.83
CA PHE A 305 8.18 0.53 18.32
C PHE A 305 7.67 1.88 18.81
N GLY A 306 8.48 2.60 19.62
CA GLY A 306 8.16 3.94 20.09
C GLY A 306 7.96 4.95 18.96
N VAL A 307 8.78 4.90 17.91
CA VAL A 307 8.61 5.72 16.70
C VAL A 307 7.28 5.40 16.01
N GLY A 308 6.95 4.11 15.83
CA GLY A 308 5.65 3.70 15.28
C GLY A 308 4.48 4.24 16.09
N ALA A 309 4.52 4.12 17.42
CA ALA A 309 3.48 4.63 18.30
C ALA A 309 3.37 6.18 18.26
N ALA A 310 4.51 6.88 18.22
CA ALA A 310 4.54 8.34 18.11
C ALA A 310 3.99 8.82 16.77
N LEU A 311 4.38 8.18 15.66
CA LEU A 311 3.85 8.47 14.33
C LEU A 311 2.34 8.22 14.25
N CYS A 312 1.86 7.15 14.89
CA CYS A 312 0.42 6.89 14.98
C CYS A 312 -0.31 7.99 15.75
N GLY A 313 0.15 8.33 16.96
CA GLY A 313 -0.52 9.31 17.81
C GLY A 313 -0.51 10.73 17.23
N LEU A 314 0.67 11.21 16.85
CA LEU A 314 0.83 12.55 16.25
C LEU A 314 0.15 12.62 14.88
N GLY A 315 0.29 11.57 14.06
CA GLY A 315 -0.34 11.49 12.75
C GLY A 315 -1.86 11.53 12.86
N LEU A 316 -2.47 10.73 13.73
CA LEU A 316 -3.91 10.74 13.97
C LEU A 316 -4.43 12.10 14.42
N TYR A 317 -3.71 12.77 15.31
CA TYR A 317 -4.07 14.11 15.75
C TYR A 317 -4.06 15.10 14.59
N VAL A 318 -3.00 15.10 13.78
CA VAL A 318 -2.87 16.02 12.63
C VAL A 318 -3.93 15.70 11.57
N SER A 319 -4.13 14.45 11.19
CA SER A 319 -5.14 14.06 10.19
C SER A 319 -6.55 14.39 10.69
N GLY A 320 -6.86 14.09 11.95
CA GLY A 320 -8.17 14.37 12.55
C GLY A 320 -8.46 15.86 12.61
N LYS A 321 -7.48 16.68 13.01
CA LYS A 321 -7.60 18.13 13.01
C LYS A 321 -7.77 18.67 11.59
N ALA A 322 -6.98 18.20 10.63
CA ALA A 322 -7.10 18.61 9.24
C ALA A 322 -8.48 18.27 8.66
N ILE A 323 -9.01 17.07 8.94
CA ILE A 323 -10.36 16.69 8.50
C ILE A 323 -11.43 17.57 9.16
N HIS A 324 -11.28 17.90 10.45
CA HIS A 324 -12.21 18.78 11.15
C HIS A 324 -12.20 20.22 10.62
N ASP A 325 -11.01 20.76 10.34
CA ASP A 325 -10.84 22.14 9.88
C ASP A 325 -11.22 22.31 8.39
N ASN A 326 -11.21 21.21 7.61
CA ASN A 326 -11.60 21.19 6.19
C ASN A 326 -13.11 20.97 5.97
N THR A 327 -13.97 21.79 6.58
CA THR A 327 -15.44 21.71 6.36
C THR A 327 -15.90 22.18 4.96
N GLY A 328 -15.00 22.64 4.10
CA GLY A 328 -15.30 23.17 2.76
C GLY A 328 -15.23 22.15 1.61
N SER A 329 -14.69 20.95 1.84
CA SER A 329 -14.72 19.86 0.84
C SER A 329 -15.98 19.02 1.05
N GLU A 330 -16.99 19.21 0.22
CA GLU A 330 -18.23 18.44 0.32
C GLU A 330 -17.99 16.97 -0.09
N SER A 331 -18.32 16.02 0.80
CA SER A 331 -18.31 14.60 0.47
C SER A 331 -19.30 14.30 -0.66
N PHE A 332 -18.93 13.43 -1.59
CA PHE A 332 -19.75 13.09 -2.77
C PHE A 332 -20.13 14.31 -3.65
N SER A 333 -19.25 15.30 -3.76
CA SER A 333 -19.52 16.52 -4.53
C SER A 333 -18.92 16.47 -5.94
N CYS A 334 -19.47 17.33 -6.81
CA CYS A 334 -18.89 17.62 -8.12
C CYS A 334 -17.67 18.56 -8.02
N ALA A 335 -17.52 19.29 -6.91
CA ALA A 335 -16.41 20.20 -6.68
C ALA A 335 -15.13 19.43 -6.28
N ALA A 336 -13.98 19.91 -6.76
CA ALA A 336 -12.66 19.40 -6.40
C ALA A 336 -12.13 20.03 -5.12
#